data_AF-A0A1H4ATB2-F1
#
_entry.id   AF-A0A1H4ATB2-F1
#
_cell.length_a   1.000
_cell.length_b   1.000
_cell.length_c   1.000
_cell.angle_alpha   90.00
_cell.angle_beta   90.00
_cell.angle_gamma   90.00
#
_symmetry.space_group_name_H-M   'P 1'
#
loop_
_entity.id
_entity.type
_entity.pdbx_description
1 polymer ?
#
loop_
_entity_poly.entity_id
_entity_poly.type
_entity_poly.pdbx_seq_one_letter_code
_entity_poly.pdbx_strand_id
1 'polypeptide(L)'
;MPRWQIKNEHKVIGKYKVTKAVTSRKFIGSNGVKEKEIEARFCKDIPVYHGPMGAVGLPGLVVQLRFQNTIYTLDSVENTVNPLKKINQNEVICSEKFYDLVDEKLQNYR
;
A
#
# COMPACT_ATOMS: atom_id res chain seq x y z
N MET A 1 -5.18 -5.99 -10.00
CA MET A 1 -4.10 -6.34 -9.05
C MET A 1 -2.75 -6.17 -9.73
N PRO A 2 -1.70 -5.66 -9.04
CA PRO A 2 -0.36 -5.55 -9.60
C PRO A 2 0.21 -6.93 -9.97
N ARG A 3 1.04 -6.99 -11.03
CA ARG A 3 1.73 -8.22 -11.45
C ARG A 3 3.13 -8.24 -10.83
N TRP A 4 3.19 -8.68 -9.58
CA TRP A 4 4.45 -8.77 -8.82
C TRP A 4 5.38 -9.85 -9.36
N GLN A 5 6.64 -9.50 -9.55
CA GLN A 5 7.73 -10.45 -9.72
C GLN A 5 8.39 -10.69 -8.36
N ILE A 6 8.09 -11.81 -7.72
CA ILE A 6 8.73 -12.21 -6.47
C ILE A 6 10.17 -12.65 -6.79
N LYS A 7 11.14 -12.07 -6.11
CA LYS A 7 12.56 -12.40 -6.28
C LYS A 7 12.99 -13.33 -5.14
N ASN A 8 13.94 -14.22 -5.41
CA ASN A 8 14.55 -15.08 -4.38
C ASN A 8 15.61 -14.30 -3.56
N GLU A 9 15.22 -13.12 -3.08
CA GLU A 9 16.06 -12.26 -2.25
C GLU A 9 15.36 -12.09 -0.90
N HIS A 10 16.05 -12.48 0.16
CA HIS A 10 15.54 -12.45 1.53
C HIS A 10 16.42 -11.54 2.37
N LYS A 11 15.79 -10.77 3.26
CA LYS A 11 16.47 -9.90 4.21
C LYS A 11 15.75 -9.93 5.55
N VAL A 12 16.41 -9.47 6.60
CA VAL A 12 15.77 -9.12 7.87
C VAL A 12 15.67 -7.60 7.97
N ILE A 13 14.47 -7.08 8.25
CA ILE A 13 14.23 -5.66 8.57
C ILE A 13 13.60 -5.61 9.95
N GLY A 14 14.32 -5.03 10.92
CA GLY A 14 13.95 -5.14 12.32
C GLY A 14 13.93 -6.60 12.75
N LYS A 15 12.73 -7.10 13.09
CA LYS A 15 12.48 -8.52 13.44
C LYS A 15 11.84 -9.35 12.34
N TYR A 16 11.57 -8.76 11.18
CA TYR A 16 10.78 -9.40 10.12
C TYR A 16 11.67 -10.00 9.04
N LYS A 17 11.48 -11.29 8.75
CA LYS A 17 12.06 -11.93 7.57
C LYS A 17 11.21 -11.55 6.36
N VAL A 18 11.82 -10.85 5.41
CA VAL A 18 11.14 -10.29 4.25
C VAL A 18 11.67 -10.86 2.95
N THR A 19 10.78 -11.00 1.97
CA THR A 19 11.12 -11.36 0.59
C THR A 19 10.88 -10.15 -0.32
N LYS A 20 11.77 -9.92 -1.28
CA LYS A 20 11.62 -8.85 -2.26
C LYS A 20 10.62 -9.21 -3.36
N ALA A 21 9.82 -8.24 -3.76
CA ALA A 21 9.01 -8.27 -4.96
C ALA A 21 9.11 -6.93 -5.70
N VAL A 22 9.04 -6.97 -7.03
CA VAL A 22 9.07 -5.76 -7.87
C VAL A 22 7.90 -5.77 -8.85
N THR A 23 7.39 -4.59 -9.16
CA THR A 23 6.42 -4.38 -10.23
C THR A 23 6.64 -2.99 -10.81
N SER A 24 6.09 -2.74 -11.98
CA SER A 24 5.98 -1.41 -12.53
C SER A 24 4.53 -0.93 -12.50
N ARG A 25 4.33 0.39 -12.38
CA ARG A 25 3.03 1.04 -12.48
C ARG A 25 3.10 2.18 -13.48
N LYS A 26 2.10 2.25 -14.36
CA LYS A 26 1.94 3.33 -15.34
C LYS A 26 1.24 4.52 -14.69
N PHE A 27 1.77 5.70 -14.94
CA PHE A 27 1.23 6.98 -14.51
C PHE A 27 1.03 7.83 -15.75
N ILE A 28 -0.22 8.26 -15.96
CA ILE A 28 -0.56 9.18 -17.03
C ILE A 28 -0.34 10.58 -16.48
N GLY A 29 0.61 11.32 -17.06
CA GLY A 29 0.83 12.73 -16.75
C GLY A 29 0.62 13.59 -17.99
N SER A 30 0.80 14.91 -17.84
CA SER A 30 0.72 15.88 -18.94
C SER A 30 1.67 15.55 -20.11
N ASN A 31 2.79 14.88 -19.82
CA ASN A 31 3.82 14.54 -20.79
C ASN A 31 3.71 13.08 -21.27
N GLY A 32 2.52 12.47 -21.17
CA GLY A 32 2.25 11.09 -21.58
C GLY A 32 2.39 10.05 -20.47
N VAL A 33 2.50 8.79 -20.88
CA VAL A 33 2.53 7.64 -19.96
C VAL A 33 3.96 7.40 -19.49
N LYS A 34 4.20 7.53 -18.18
CA LYS A 34 5.46 7.16 -17.53
C LYS A 34 5.29 5.89 -16.73
N GLU A 35 6.23 4.98 -16.87
CA GLU A 35 6.29 3.77 -16.05
C GLU A 35 7.26 3.98 -14.90
N LYS A 36 6.82 3.67 -13.67
CA LYS A 36 7.64 3.79 -12.47
C LYS A 36 7.75 2.43 -11.79
N GLU A 37 8.97 2.04 -11.47
CA GLU A 37 9.23 0.84 -10.68
C GLU A 37 8.81 1.04 -9.22
N ILE A 38 8.28 -0.03 -8.64
CA ILE A 38 7.93 -0.17 -7.24
C ILE A 38 8.65 -1.42 -6.72
N GLU A 39 9.43 -1.27 -5.66
CA GLU A 39 10.01 -2.39 -4.91
C GLU A 39 9.27 -2.53 -3.58
N ALA A 40 8.79 -3.73 -3.28
CA ALA A 40 8.18 -4.09 -2.02
C ALA A 40 9.02 -5.18 -1.33
N ARG A 41 9.14 -5.11 -0.01
CA ARG A 41 9.65 -6.20 0.83
C ARG A 41 8.56 -6.63 1.77
N PHE A 42 8.09 -7.87 1.62
CA PHE A 42 6.93 -8.39 2.33
C PHE A 42 7.29 -9.53 3.28
N CYS A 43 6.59 -9.64 4.41
CA CYS A 43 6.79 -10.66 5.43
C CYS A 43 5.62 -11.65 5.41
N LYS A 44 5.90 -12.91 5.08
CA LYS A 44 4.88 -13.99 4.99
C LYS A 44 4.30 -14.39 6.35
N ASP A 45 5.05 -14.17 7.42
CA ASP A 45 4.67 -14.55 8.79
C ASP A 45 3.49 -13.71 9.31
N ILE A 46 3.22 -12.56 8.68
CA ILE A 46 2.04 -11.73 8.94
C ILE A 46 1.17 -11.76 7.68
N PRO A 47 0.08 -12.57 7.63
CA PRO A 47 -0.71 -12.84 6.43
C PRO A 47 -1.69 -11.70 6.10
N VAL A 48 -1.16 -10.48 6.03
CA VAL A 48 -1.88 -9.26 5.70
C VAL A 48 -1.50 -8.85 4.27
N TYR A 49 -2.44 -8.99 3.34
CA TYR A 49 -2.16 -8.84 1.90
C TYR A 49 -2.19 -7.39 1.38
N HIS A 50 -2.22 -6.42 2.30
CA HIS A 50 -2.28 -5.00 2.00
C HIS A 50 -1.01 -4.27 2.48
N GLY A 51 -0.72 -3.15 1.83
CA GLY A 51 0.45 -2.34 2.08
C GLY A 51 0.26 -0.89 1.63
N PRO A 52 1.20 0.00 1.97
CA PRO A 52 1.12 1.41 1.64
C PRO A 52 1.03 1.64 0.13
N MET A 53 0.50 2.79 -0.27
CA MET A 53 0.34 3.22 -1.67
C MET A 53 -0.37 2.20 -2.60
N GLY A 54 -1.23 1.35 -2.04
CA GLY A 54 -1.94 0.32 -2.81
C GLY A 54 -1.04 -0.85 -3.23
N ALA A 55 0.06 -1.10 -2.52
CA ALA A 55 0.86 -2.30 -2.66
C ALA A 55 0.09 -3.51 -2.09
N VAL A 56 -0.79 -4.08 -2.90
CA VAL A 56 -1.67 -5.19 -2.55
C VAL A 56 -1.33 -6.46 -3.31
N GLY A 57 -1.78 -7.61 -2.79
CA GLY A 57 -1.69 -8.91 -3.48
C GLY A 57 -0.39 -9.68 -3.30
N LEU A 58 0.50 -9.21 -2.41
CA LEU A 58 1.64 -10.00 -1.94
C LEU A 58 1.21 -10.92 -0.80
N PRO A 59 1.78 -12.14 -0.68
CA PRO A 59 1.40 -13.10 0.36
C PRO A 59 2.03 -12.74 1.71
N GLY A 60 1.66 -11.58 2.27
CA GLY A 60 2.14 -11.10 3.56
C GLY A 60 2.29 -9.58 3.62
N LEU A 61 2.50 -9.07 4.84
CA LEU A 61 2.55 -7.63 5.12
C LEU A 61 3.73 -6.97 4.40
N VAL A 62 3.50 -5.85 3.71
CA VAL A 62 4.57 -5.03 3.14
C VAL A 62 5.27 -4.24 4.24
N VAL A 63 6.47 -4.68 4.64
CA VAL A 63 7.30 -4.07 5.69
C VAL A 63 8.07 -2.86 5.16
N GLN A 64 8.46 -2.88 3.88
CA GLN A 64 9.09 -1.74 3.25
C GLN A 64 8.63 -1.60 1.81
N LEU A 65 8.33 -0.37 1.39
CA LEU A 65 7.98 -0.03 0.01
C LEU A 65 8.87 1.10 -0.46
N ARG A 66 9.59 0.89 -1.56
CA ARG A 66 10.29 1.95 -2.28
C ARG A 66 9.49 2.32 -3.51
N PHE A 67 9.15 3.59 -3.61
CA PHE A 67 8.54 4.19 -4.78
C PHE A 67 9.31 5.45 -5.16
N GLN A 68 10.01 5.39 -6.29
CA GLN A 68 10.96 6.44 -6.70
C GLN A 68 11.96 6.75 -5.58
N ASN A 69 12.02 8.02 -5.13
CA ASN A 69 12.93 8.51 -4.11
C ASN A 69 12.34 8.40 -2.69
N THR A 70 11.13 7.85 -2.54
CA THR A 70 10.47 7.70 -1.24
C THR A 70 10.53 6.25 -0.78
N ILE A 71 10.84 6.05 0.51
CA ILE A 71 10.83 4.74 1.15
C ILE A 71 9.87 4.81 2.34
N TYR A 72 8.85 3.98 2.31
CA TYR A 72 7.95 3.73 3.43
C TYR A 72 8.48 2.51 4.18
N THR A 73 8.76 2.65 5.47
CA THR A 73 9.22 1.55 6.31
C THR A 73 8.26 1.40 7.48
N LEU A 74 7.89 0.16 7.77
CA LEU A 74 7.10 -0.20 8.93
C LEU A 74 7.87 0.18 10.21
N ASP A 75 7.22 0.99 11.04
CA ASP A 75 7.77 1.42 12.32
C ASP A 75 7.33 0.46 13.43
N SER A 76 6.02 0.40 13.69
CA SER A 76 5.42 -0.50 14.70
C SER A 76 4.21 -1.27 14.15
N VAL A 77 3.86 -2.36 14.84
CA VAL A 77 2.62 -3.11 14.61
C VAL A 77 1.93 -3.23 15.95
N GLU A 78 0.72 -2.69 16.04
CA GLU A 78 -0.11 -2.73 17.24
C GLU A 78 -1.38 -3.52 16.93
N ASN A 79 -1.74 -4.45 17.82
CA ASN A 79 -2.98 -5.19 17.71
C ASN A 79 -4.08 -4.43 18.44
N THR A 80 -4.67 -3.44 17.76
CA THR A 80 -5.77 -2.64 18.31
C THR A 80 -7.09 -3.09 17.71
N VAL A 81 -8.10 -3.27 18.55
CA VAL A 81 -9.48 -3.43 18.10
C VAL A 81 -10.07 -2.03 17.99
N ASN A 82 -9.88 -1.40 16.84
CA ASN A 82 -10.57 -0.15 16.53
C ASN A 82 -11.91 -0.51 15.87
N PRO A 83 -13.05 -0.34 16.57
CA PRO A 83 -14.33 -0.57 15.94
C PRO A 83 -14.48 0.40 14.79
N LEU A 84 -14.55 -0.13 13.56
CA LEU A 84 -14.86 0.69 12.40
C LEU A 84 -16.23 1.30 12.62
N LYS A 85 -16.34 2.63 12.46
CA LYS A 85 -17.64 3.31 12.51
C LYS A 85 -18.53 2.68 11.44
N LYS A 86 -19.66 2.10 11.84
CA LYS A 86 -20.64 1.56 10.89
C LYS A 86 -21.09 2.69 9.97
N ILE A 87 -20.84 2.51 8.68
CA ILE A 87 -21.36 3.38 7.63
C ILE A 87 -22.74 2.90 7.20
N ASN A 88 -23.61 3.83 6.78
CA ASN A 88 -24.91 3.48 6.22
C ASN A 88 -24.71 2.88 4.81
N GLN A 89 -24.87 1.56 4.68
CA GLN A 89 -24.68 0.87 3.40
C GLN A 89 -25.76 1.21 2.35
N ASN A 90 -26.86 1.85 2.76
CA ASN A 90 -27.94 2.28 1.87
C ASN A 90 -27.72 3.70 1.34
N GLU A 91 -26.70 4.42 1.81
CA GLU A 91 -26.38 5.74 1.27
C GLU A 91 -25.64 5.60 -0.05
N VAL A 92 -26.32 5.92 -1.14
CA VAL A 92 -25.70 6.05 -2.46
C VAL A 92 -25.07 7.43 -2.56
N ILE A 93 -23.77 7.48 -2.86
CA ILE A 93 -23.05 8.72 -3.13
C ILE A 93 -22.56 8.72 -4.58
N CYS A 94 -22.53 9.90 -5.20
CA CYS A 94 -21.88 10.06 -6.49
C CYS A 94 -20.35 10.06 -6.35
N SER A 95 -19.64 9.88 -7.46
CA SER A 95 -18.18 9.90 -7.49
C SER A 95 -17.59 11.21 -7.00
N GLU A 96 -18.24 12.34 -7.30
CA GLU A 96 -17.81 13.68 -6.86
C GLU A 96 -17.82 13.77 -5.33
N LYS A 97 -18.97 13.48 -4.70
CA LYS A 97 -19.10 13.43 -3.23
C LYS A 97 -18.12 12.46 -2.59
N PHE A 98 -17.80 11.34 -3.25
CA PHE A 98 -16.78 10.41 -2.76
C PHE A 98 -15.39 11.06 -2.69
N TYR A 99 -14.97 11.76 -3.75
CA TYR A 99 -13.67 12.44 -3.76
C TYR A 99 -13.60 13.59 -2.76
N ASP A 100 -14.67 14.38 -2.62
CA ASP A 100 -14.74 15.45 -1.60
C ASP A 100 -14.51 14.92 -0.18
N LEU A 101 -15.15 13.79 0.16
CA LEU A 101 -14.97 13.13 1.46
C LEU A 101 -13.55 12.61 1.66
N VAL A 102 -12.94 12.06 0.61
CA VAL A 102 -11.55 11.60 0.66
C VAL A 102 -10.60 12.77 0.90
N ASP A 103 -10.78 13.88 0.19
CA ASP A 103 -9.94 15.06 0.33
C ASP A 103 -10.08 15.72 1.71
N GLU A 104 -11.31 15.86 2.23
CA GLU A 104 -11.55 16.34 3.60
C GLU A 104 -10.80 15.48 4.63
N LYS A 105 -10.84 14.16 4.51
CA LYS A 105 -10.15 13.27 5.44
C LYS A 105 -8.65 13.33 5.28
N LEU A 106 -8.13 13.42 4.05
CA LEU A 106 -6.68 13.48 3.79
C LEU A 106 -6.04 14.82 4.16
N GLN A 107 -6.77 15.95 4.09
CA GLN A 107 -6.26 17.25 4.54
C GLN A 107 -5.88 17.25 6.03
N ASN A 108 -6.55 16.43 6.84
CA ASN A 108 -6.25 16.28 8.27
C ASN A 108 -4.99 15.42 8.56
N TYR A 109 -4.33 14.88 7.53
CA TYR A 109 -3.13 14.03 7.66
C TYR A 109 -1.84 14.71 7.14
N ARG A 110 -1.88 15.99 6.75
CA ARG A 110 -0.69 16.75 6.31
C ARG A 110 -0.05 17.55 7.45
#